data_AF-A0A5D4TH88-F1
#
_entry.id   AF-A0A5D4TH88-F1
#
_cell.length_a   1.000
_cell.length_b   1.000
_cell.length_c   1.000
_cell.angle_alpha   90.00
_cell.angle_beta   90.00
_cell.angle_gamma   90.00
#
_symmetry.space_group_name_H-M   'P 1'
#
loop_
_entity.id
_entity.type
_entity.pdbx_description
1 polymer ?
#
loop_
_entity_poly.entity_id
_entity_poly.type
_entity_poly.pdbx_seq_one_letter_code
_entity_poly.pdbx_strand_id
1 'polypeptide(L)'
;MKKWIIFSIIMIAIILLWQFISIYQTAMSPVKDEIEKGVAVAQKGSELQSVEEVAAYNGTNSYVIVQGTDSEKEELVVWVKESKEVVHTMKMKDGIPREEVLNYLQTDREPKEIISISLAMEKNTPLWEIKFKDSNDQYNLYYVKFENGEYFQRIIF
;
A
#
# COMPACT_ATOMS: atom_id res chain seq x y z
N MET A 1 8.31 -49.99 -14.72
CA MET A 1 6.95 -49.62 -14.24
C MET A 1 6.96 -48.41 -13.30
N LYS A 2 7.70 -48.40 -12.17
CA LYS A 2 7.75 -47.24 -11.25
C LYS A 2 8.23 -45.91 -11.88
N LYS A 3 9.22 -45.96 -12.79
CA LYS A 3 9.77 -44.75 -13.47
C LYS A 3 8.73 -43.99 -14.31
N TRP A 4 7.76 -44.70 -14.90
CA TRP A 4 6.71 -44.09 -15.72
C TRP A 4 5.63 -43.43 -14.86
N ILE A 5 5.34 -44.02 -13.70
CA ILE A 5 4.46 -43.42 -12.70
C ILE A 5 5.09 -42.14 -12.15
N ILE A 6 6.39 -42.17 -11.82
CA ILE A 6 7.14 -40.98 -11.37
C ILE A 6 7.12 -39.88 -12.43
N PHE A 7 7.38 -40.22 -13.70
CA PHE A 7 7.33 -39.26 -14.80
C PHE A 7 5.94 -38.65 -14.98
N SER A 8 4.88 -39.46 -14.88
CA SER A 8 3.50 -38.98 -14.95
C SER A 8 3.18 -38.01 -13.81
N ILE A 9 3.59 -38.34 -12.57
CA ILE A 9 3.42 -37.46 -11.40
C ILE A 9 4.15 -36.12 -11.60
N ILE A 10 5.39 -36.15 -12.09
CA ILE A 10 6.17 -34.94 -12.36
C ILE A 10 5.49 -34.09 -13.44
N MET A 11 5.02 -34.72 -14.52
CA MET A 11 4.31 -34.02 -15.59
C MET A 11 3.04 -33.33 -15.07
N ILE A 12 2.25 -34.03 -14.25
CA ILE A 12 1.06 -33.47 -13.62
C ILE A 12 1.44 -32.29 -12.71
N ALA A 13 2.49 -32.41 -11.91
CA ALA A 13 2.96 -31.34 -11.04
C ALA A 13 3.38 -30.09 -11.82
N ILE A 14 4.06 -30.24 -12.96
CA ILE A 14 4.45 -29.12 -13.84
C ILE A 14 3.20 -28.43 -14.41
N ILE A 15 2.22 -29.20 -14.87
CA ILE A 15 0.96 -28.65 -15.41
C ILE A 15 0.23 -27.86 -14.30
N LEU A 16 0.13 -28.41 -13.09
CA LEU A 16 -0.50 -27.73 -11.97
C LEU A 16 0.23 -26.43 -11.63
N LEU A 17 1.56 -26.45 -11.55
CA LEU A 17 2.35 -25.26 -11.27
C LEU A 17 2.13 -24.17 -12.33
N TRP A 18 2.11 -24.54 -13.60
CA TRP A 18 1.84 -23.59 -14.68
C TRP A 18 0.43 -22.99 -14.59
N GLN A 19 -0.58 -23.80 -14.27
CA GLN A 19 -1.94 -23.31 -14.04
C GLN A 19 -2.00 -22.33 -12.86
N PHE A 20 -1.36 -22.65 -11.73
CA PHE A 20 -1.28 -21.73 -10.58
C PHE A 20 -0.65 -20.39 -10.97
N ILE A 21 0.46 -20.40 -11.70
CA ILE A 21 1.13 -19.17 -12.15
C ILE A 21 0.22 -18.37 -13.09
N SER A 22 -0.43 -19.03 -14.04
CA SER A 22 -1.33 -18.38 -15.00
C SER A 22 -2.53 -17.71 -14.32
N ILE A 23 -3.16 -18.41 -13.38
CA ILE A 23 -4.27 -17.88 -12.58
C ILE A 23 -3.79 -16.69 -11.76
N TYR A 24 -2.63 -16.80 -11.09
CA TYR A 24 -2.07 -15.73 -10.29
C TYR A 24 -1.78 -14.46 -11.13
N GLN A 25 -1.15 -14.62 -12.29
CA GLN A 25 -0.87 -13.49 -13.19
C GLN A 25 -2.15 -12.82 -13.68
N THR A 26 -3.15 -13.62 -14.08
CA THR A 26 -4.44 -13.11 -14.55
C THR A 26 -5.17 -12.35 -13.44
N ALA A 27 -5.15 -12.88 -12.21
CA ALA A 27 -5.76 -12.23 -11.05
C ALA A 27 -5.07 -10.92 -10.66
N MET A 28 -3.75 -10.83 -10.83
CA MET A 28 -2.96 -9.65 -10.46
C MET A 28 -2.88 -8.58 -11.56
N SER A 29 -3.18 -8.92 -12.82
CA SER A 29 -3.11 -7.99 -13.95
C SER A 29 -3.91 -6.69 -13.72
N PRO A 30 -5.17 -6.72 -13.21
CA PRO A 30 -5.93 -5.49 -13.00
C PRO A 30 -5.27 -4.54 -11.98
N VAL A 31 -4.66 -5.10 -10.92
CA VAL A 31 -3.95 -4.31 -9.89
C VAL A 31 -2.70 -3.66 -10.49
N LYS A 32 -1.96 -4.39 -11.32
CA LYS A 32 -0.80 -3.84 -12.02
C LYS A 32 -1.20 -2.72 -12.97
N ASP A 33 -2.24 -2.94 -13.76
CA ASP A 33 -2.76 -1.94 -14.70
C ASP A 33 -3.24 -0.68 -13.96
N GLU A 34 -3.87 -0.84 -12.80
CA GLU A 34 -4.30 0.26 -11.94
C GLU A 34 -3.11 1.07 -11.44
N ILE A 35 -2.07 0.41 -10.91
CA ILE A 35 -0.83 1.03 -10.45
C ILE A 35 -0.14 1.77 -11.58
N GLU A 36 0.07 1.13 -12.73
CA GLU A 36 0.75 1.74 -13.88
C GLU A 36 0.01 2.98 -14.40
N LYS A 37 -1.32 2.93 -14.49
CA LYS A 37 -2.15 4.09 -14.85
C LYS A 37 -2.07 5.18 -13.79
N GLY A 38 -2.12 4.81 -12.51
CA GLY A 38 -2.04 5.75 -11.40
C GLY A 38 -0.72 6.52 -11.40
N VAL A 39 0.40 5.81 -11.59
CA VAL A 39 1.73 6.43 -11.73
C VAL A 39 1.78 7.38 -12.93
N ALA A 40 1.24 6.96 -14.09
CA ALA A 40 1.21 7.82 -15.28
C ALA A 40 0.36 9.09 -15.06
N VAL A 41 -0.74 8.99 -14.32
CA VAL A 41 -1.58 10.14 -13.94
C VAL A 41 -0.84 11.04 -12.95
N ALA A 42 -0.15 10.48 -11.96
CA ALA A 42 0.65 11.24 -10.99
C ALA A 42 1.73 12.06 -11.70
N GLN A 43 2.52 11.43 -12.58
CA GLN A 43 3.59 12.12 -13.32
C GLN A 43 3.09 13.21 -14.28
N LYS A 44 1.87 13.07 -14.83
CA LYS A 44 1.29 14.08 -15.72
C LYS A 44 0.56 15.20 -14.99
N GLY A 45 0.00 14.90 -13.82
CA GLY A 45 -0.88 15.79 -13.06
C GLY A 45 -0.24 16.46 -11.85
N SER A 46 1.05 16.25 -11.61
CA SER A 46 1.81 16.83 -10.50
C SER A 46 3.24 17.18 -10.91
N GLU A 47 4.04 17.67 -9.96
CA GLU A 47 5.45 18.03 -10.16
C GLU A 47 6.40 16.82 -10.10
N LEU A 48 5.87 15.61 -9.85
CA LEU A 48 6.61 14.36 -9.69
C LEU A 48 7.47 14.03 -10.93
N GLN A 49 8.79 13.90 -10.73
CA GLN A 49 9.78 13.54 -11.76
C GLN A 49 10.30 12.11 -11.62
N SER A 50 10.63 11.69 -10.39
CA SER A 50 11.03 10.31 -10.09
C SER A 50 9.90 9.58 -9.36
N VAL A 51 9.88 8.25 -9.50
CA VAL A 51 9.00 7.38 -8.72
C VAL A 51 9.89 6.47 -7.90
N GLU A 52 9.68 6.43 -6.59
CA GLU A 52 10.50 5.69 -5.64
C GLU A 52 9.70 4.58 -4.98
N GLU A 53 8.50 4.91 -4.51
CA GLU A 53 7.60 3.95 -3.89
C GLU A 53 6.18 4.15 -4.40
N VAL A 54 5.46 3.04 -4.61
CA VAL A 54 4.05 3.07 -5.01
C VAL A 54 3.27 2.10 -4.15
N ALA A 55 2.17 2.58 -3.60
CA ALA A 55 1.24 1.77 -2.82
C ALA A 55 -0.17 1.89 -3.40
N ALA A 56 -0.90 0.77 -3.38
CA ALA A 56 -2.33 0.77 -3.60
C ALA A 56 -3.05 0.80 -2.25
N TYR A 57 -3.99 1.72 -2.10
CA TYR A 57 -4.84 1.83 -0.91
C TYR A 57 -6.31 1.68 -1.31
N ASN A 58 -7.02 0.74 -0.67
CA ASN A 58 -8.42 0.44 -0.96
C ASN A 58 -9.25 0.60 0.31
N GLY A 59 -9.73 1.82 0.54
CA GLY A 59 -10.68 2.15 1.60
C GLY A 59 -12.09 2.32 1.02
N THR A 60 -12.74 3.45 1.32
CA THR A 60 -14.00 3.86 0.69
C THR A 60 -13.84 4.05 -0.82
N ASN A 61 -12.68 4.52 -1.26
CA ASN A 61 -12.31 4.59 -2.67
C ASN A 61 -10.93 3.94 -2.86
N SER A 62 -10.61 3.56 -4.09
CA SER A 62 -9.26 3.11 -4.46
C SER A 62 -8.35 4.31 -4.75
N TYR A 63 -7.11 4.21 -4.29
CA TYR A 63 -6.05 5.16 -4.53
C TYR A 63 -4.75 4.47 -4.91
N VAL A 64 -4.05 5.05 -5.87
CA VAL A 64 -2.63 4.79 -6.10
C VAL A 64 -1.86 5.95 -5.47
N ILE A 65 -1.04 5.64 -4.47
CA ILE A 65 -0.25 6.61 -3.72
C ILE A 65 1.18 6.48 -4.20
N VAL A 66 1.72 7.55 -4.77
CA VAL A 66 3.02 7.57 -5.43
C VAL A 66 3.94 8.50 -4.67
N GLN A 67 5.04 7.96 -4.15
CA GLN A 67 6.13 8.72 -3.54
C GLN A 67 7.29 8.84 -4.52
N GLY A 68 7.95 9.99 -4.49
CA GLY A 68 9.16 10.24 -5.26
C GLY A 68 9.59 11.69 -5.11
N THR A 69 10.29 12.22 -6.12
CA THR A 69 10.85 13.58 -6.05
C THR A 69 10.41 14.46 -7.21
N ASP A 70 10.35 15.77 -6.97
CA ASP A 70 10.18 16.79 -8.01
C ASP A 70 11.49 17.16 -8.73
N SER A 71 11.46 18.19 -9.58
CA SER A 71 12.64 18.71 -10.29
C SER A 71 13.71 19.32 -9.38
N GLU A 72 13.34 19.74 -8.17
CA GLU A 72 14.24 20.28 -7.15
C GLU A 72 14.81 19.20 -6.23
N LYS A 73 14.43 17.93 -6.45
CA LYS A 73 14.74 16.77 -5.62
C LYS A 73 14.08 16.83 -4.23
N GLU A 74 12.99 17.56 -4.08
CA GLU A 74 12.20 17.49 -2.85
C GLU A 74 11.28 16.27 -2.89
N GLU A 75 11.24 15.52 -1.78
CA GLU A 75 10.38 14.36 -1.62
C GLU A 75 8.90 14.78 -1.49
N LEU A 76 8.06 14.16 -2.29
CA LEU A 76 6.62 14.39 -2.32
C LEU A 76 5.84 13.10 -2.51
N VAL A 77 4.57 13.18 -2.13
CA VAL A 77 3.61 12.11 -2.24
C VAL A 77 2.38 12.62 -3.00
N VAL A 78 1.91 11.81 -3.94
CA VAL A 78 0.76 12.09 -4.80
C VAL A 78 -0.30 11.02 -4.58
N TRP A 79 -1.54 11.43 -4.27
CA TRP A 79 -2.69 10.56 -4.17
C TRP A 79 -3.51 10.63 -5.44
N VAL A 80 -3.59 9.51 -6.15
CA VAL A 80 -4.36 9.37 -7.38
C VAL A 80 -5.58 8.51 -7.13
N LYS A 81 -6.77 9.12 -7.23
CA LYS A 81 -8.04 8.43 -7.03
C LYS A 81 -8.43 7.63 -8.27
N GLU A 82 -8.75 6.36 -8.08
CA GLU A 82 -9.18 5.41 -9.14
C GLU A 82 -8.27 5.39 -10.38
N SER A 83 -6.99 5.73 -10.22
CA SER A 83 -6.02 5.87 -11.32
C SER A 83 -6.47 6.82 -12.44
N LYS A 84 -7.26 7.84 -12.11
CA LYS A 84 -7.83 8.81 -13.05
C LYS A 84 -7.48 10.25 -12.72
N GLU A 85 -7.44 10.60 -11.44
CA GLU A 85 -7.36 11.99 -10.99
C GLU A 85 -6.38 12.13 -9.83
N VAL A 86 -5.46 13.09 -9.92
CA VAL A 86 -4.67 13.54 -8.77
C VAL A 86 -5.59 14.35 -7.87
N VAL A 87 -5.87 13.85 -6.67
CA VAL A 87 -6.72 14.54 -5.69
C VAL A 87 -5.95 15.27 -4.62
N HIS A 88 -4.68 14.90 -4.41
CA HIS A 88 -3.82 15.54 -3.44
C HIS A 88 -2.35 15.34 -3.78
N THR A 89 -1.54 16.35 -3.47
CA THR A 89 -0.07 16.30 -3.55
C THR A 89 0.47 17.05 -2.34
N MET A 90 1.44 16.47 -1.64
CA MET A 90 2.05 17.06 -0.46
C MET A 90 3.54 16.71 -0.42
N LYS A 91 4.36 17.60 0.14
CA LYS A 91 5.77 17.27 0.41
C LYS A 91 5.84 16.31 1.58
N MET A 92 6.72 15.31 1.52
CA MET A 92 6.86 14.34 2.61
C MET A 92 7.25 15.02 3.94
N LYS A 93 8.06 16.09 3.86
CA LYS A 93 8.48 16.90 5.02
C LYS A 93 7.36 17.70 5.69
N ASP A 94 6.22 17.89 5.02
CA ASP A 94 5.08 18.65 5.57
C ASP A 94 4.15 17.74 6.40
N GLY A 95 4.36 16.42 6.38
CA GLY A 95 3.64 15.47 7.21
C GLY A 95 4.49 14.89 8.35
N ILE A 96 3.83 14.21 9.28
CA ILE A 96 4.49 13.47 10.35
C ILE A 96 5.26 12.28 9.76
N PRO A 97 6.56 12.13 10.08
CA PRO A 97 7.36 11.03 9.57
C PRO A 97 6.89 9.69 10.16
N ARG A 98 7.12 8.61 9.42
CA ARG A 98 6.70 7.26 9.79
C ARG A 98 7.25 6.84 11.15
N GLU A 99 8.46 7.26 11.48
CA GLU A 99 9.16 7.00 12.74
C GLU A 99 8.45 7.63 13.94
N GLU A 100 7.90 8.84 13.77
CA GLU A 100 7.13 9.49 14.85
C GLU A 100 5.79 8.79 15.08
N VAL A 101 5.12 8.35 14.01
CA VAL A 101 3.90 7.53 14.11
C VAL A 101 4.18 6.22 14.85
N LEU A 102 5.32 5.59 14.55
CA LEU A 102 5.77 4.37 15.22
C LEU A 102 6.01 4.61 16.71
N ASN A 103 6.72 5.68 17.06
CA ASN A 103 7.01 6.04 18.46
C ASN A 103 5.73 6.35 19.24
N TYR A 104 4.80 7.09 18.63
CA TYR A 104 3.48 7.36 19.20
C TYR A 104 2.74 6.06 19.49
N LEU A 105 2.68 5.15 18.52
CA LEU A 105 2.00 3.87 18.66
C LEU A 105 2.60 3.02 19.78
N GLN A 106 3.94 2.95 19.85
CA GLN A 106 4.64 2.18 20.89
C GLN A 106 4.37 2.72 22.29
N THR A 107 4.26 4.04 22.45
CA THR A 107 4.06 4.69 23.76
C THR A 107 2.61 4.65 24.21
N ASP A 108 1.66 4.95 23.32
CA ASP A 108 0.25 5.14 23.68
C ASP A 108 -0.58 3.85 23.57
N ARG A 109 -0.17 2.92 22.71
CA ARG A 109 -0.97 1.73 22.37
C ARG A 109 -0.31 0.41 22.73
N GLU A 110 1.01 0.41 23.00
CA GLU A 110 1.78 -0.77 23.38
C GLU A 110 1.42 -2.00 22.52
N PRO A 111 1.54 -1.92 21.19
CA PRO A 111 1.16 -3.00 20.30
C PRO A 111 2.02 -4.23 20.61
N LYS A 112 1.38 -5.40 20.66
CA LYS A 112 2.06 -6.68 20.77
C LYS A 112 2.87 -6.97 19.50
N GLU A 113 2.33 -6.60 18.34
CA GLU A 113 2.96 -6.79 17.03
C GLU A 113 2.50 -5.70 16.06
N ILE A 114 3.45 -5.08 15.34
CA ILE A 114 3.13 -4.13 14.28
C ILE A 114 3.24 -4.87 12.94
N ILE A 115 2.15 -4.89 12.19
CA ILE A 115 2.02 -5.64 10.93
C ILE A 115 2.44 -4.74 9.76
N SER A 116 1.91 -3.52 9.68
CA SER A 116 2.28 -2.55 8.63
C SER A 116 1.99 -1.12 9.04
N ILE A 117 2.74 -0.18 8.45
CA ILE A 117 2.47 1.26 8.49
C ILE A 117 2.62 1.75 7.05
N SER A 118 1.54 2.27 6.47
CA SER A 118 1.48 2.69 5.06
C SER A 118 0.64 3.94 4.89
N LEU A 119 0.94 4.75 3.89
CA LEU A 119 0.12 5.89 3.53
C LEU A 119 -1.27 5.43 3.05
N ALA A 120 -2.26 6.26 3.33
CA ALA A 120 -3.67 5.99 3.07
C ALA A 120 -4.42 7.29 2.75
N MET A 121 -5.69 7.16 2.35
CA MET A 121 -6.59 8.30 2.19
C MET A 121 -8.04 7.92 2.47
N GLU A 122 -8.66 8.61 3.42
CA GLU A 122 -10.10 8.48 3.65
C GLU A 122 -10.77 9.84 3.71
N LYS A 123 -11.96 9.94 3.10
CA LYS A 123 -12.73 11.20 3.03
C LYS A 123 -11.85 12.40 2.57
N ASN A 124 -11.02 12.19 1.56
CA ASN A 124 -10.04 13.16 1.03
C ASN A 124 -9.03 13.69 2.07
N THR A 125 -8.83 12.98 3.17
CA THR A 125 -7.82 13.29 4.18
C THR A 125 -6.63 12.34 3.98
N PRO A 126 -5.40 12.84 3.77
CA PRO A 126 -4.18 12.03 3.80
C PRO A 126 -3.93 11.43 5.18
N LEU A 127 -3.66 10.13 5.25
CA LEU A 127 -3.54 9.39 6.50
C LEU A 127 -2.30 8.49 6.50
N TRP A 128 -1.86 8.12 7.70
CA TRP A 128 -1.15 6.88 7.94
C TRP A 128 -2.15 5.80 8.36
N GLU A 129 -2.16 4.67 7.66
CA GLU A 129 -2.82 3.43 8.10
C GLU A 129 -1.82 2.55 8.83
N ILE A 130 -2.17 2.15 10.04
CA ILE A 130 -1.35 1.33 10.92
C ILE A 130 -2.13 0.04 11.22
N LYS A 131 -1.54 -1.10 10.87
CA LYS A 131 -2.06 -2.43 11.20
C LYS A 131 -1.23 -3.01 12.32
N PHE A 132 -1.88 -3.37 13.41
CA PHE A 132 -1.18 -3.97 14.55
C PHE A 132 -2.07 -4.94 15.32
N LYS A 133 -1.44 -5.79 16.12
CA LYS A 133 -2.09 -6.67 17.09
C LYS A 133 -1.88 -6.11 18.49
N ASP A 134 -2.93 -6.02 19.29
CA ASP A 134 -2.81 -5.57 20.68
C ASP A 134 -2.52 -6.74 21.64
N SER A 135 -2.35 -6.42 22.92
CA SER A 135 -2.05 -7.38 23.99
C SER A 135 -3.14 -8.44 24.19
N ASN A 136 -4.38 -8.17 23.76
CA ASN A 136 -5.50 -9.10 23.79
C ASN A 136 -5.62 -9.94 22.51
N ASP A 137 -4.59 -9.91 21.65
CA ASP A 137 -4.56 -10.58 20.36
C ASP A 137 -5.61 -10.09 19.35
N GLN A 138 -6.19 -8.89 19.55
CA GLN A 138 -7.14 -8.28 18.61
C GLN A 138 -6.40 -7.55 17.49
N TYR A 139 -6.93 -7.61 16.27
CA TYR A 139 -6.38 -6.90 15.12
C TYR A 139 -6.92 -5.49 15.05
N ASN A 140 -6.04 -4.53 14.80
CA ASN A 140 -6.36 -3.12 14.81
C ASN A 140 -5.95 -2.45 13.50
N LEU A 141 -6.90 -1.76 12.86
CA LEU A 141 -6.66 -0.77 11.82
C LEU A 141 -6.77 0.61 12.47
N TYR A 142 -5.66 1.30 12.62
CA TYR A 142 -5.58 2.61 13.25
C TYR A 142 -5.14 3.65 12.24
N TYR A 143 -5.85 4.77 12.20
CA TYR A 143 -5.57 5.84 11.25
C TYR A 143 -5.29 7.14 11.99
N VAL A 144 -4.22 7.81 11.57
CA VAL A 144 -3.87 9.16 12.00
C VAL A 144 -3.67 10.05 10.80
N LYS A 145 -3.93 11.35 10.94
CA LYS A 145 -3.70 12.33 9.87
C LYS A 145 -2.22 12.39 9.53
N PHE A 146 -1.91 12.37 8.24
CA PHE A 146 -0.53 12.52 7.76
C PHE A 146 0.03 13.90 8.10
N GLU A 147 -0.80 14.94 8.10
CA GLU A 147 -0.38 16.33 8.35
C GLU A 147 0.20 16.53 9.77
N ASN A 148 -0.42 15.93 10.79
CA ASN A 148 -0.11 16.28 12.19
C ASN A 148 -0.18 15.12 13.19
N GLY A 149 -0.43 13.89 12.73
CA GLY A 149 -0.54 12.72 13.60
C GLY A 149 -1.82 12.66 14.45
N GLU A 150 -2.78 13.57 14.27
CA GLU A 150 -4.04 13.52 15.00
C GLU A 150 -4.81 12.24 14.69
N TYR A 151 -5.44 11.69 15.73
CA TYR A 151 -6.34 10.55 15.59
C TYR A 151 -7.44 10.81 14.56
N PHE A 152 -7.64 9.87 13.64
CA PHE A 152 -8.71 9.92 12.66
C PHE A 152 -9.79 8.87 12.94
N GLN A 153 -9.42 7.58 12.95
CA GLN A 153 -10.35 6.48 13.26
C GLN A 153 -9.61 5.22 13.70
N ARG A 154 -10.33 4.30 14.35
CA ARG A 154 -9.85 2.95 14.70
C ARG A 154 -10.94 1.93 14.43
N ILE A 155 -10.55 0.81 13.83
CA ILE A 155 -11.40 -0.37 13.62
C ILE A 155 -10.69 -1.56 14.27
N ILE A 156 -11.45 -2.38 15.00
CA ILE A 156 -10.94 -3.54 15.74
C ILE A 156 -11.66 -4.79 15.24
N PHE A 157 -10.92 -5.89 15.07
CA PHE A 157 -11.41 -7.20 14.65
C PHE A 157 -11.00 -8.29 15.63
#